data_AF-A0A414NWW9-F1
#
_entry.id   AF-A0A414NWW9-F1
#
_cell.length_a   1.000
_cell.length_b   1.000
_cell.length_c   1.000
_cell.angle_alpha   90.00
_cell.angle_beta   90.00
_cell.angle_gamma   90.00
#
_symmetry.space_group_name_H-M   'P 1'
#
loop_
_entity.id
_entity.type
_entity.pdbx_description
1 polymer ?
#
loop_
_entity_poly.entity_id
_entity_poly.type
_entity_poly.pdbx_seq_one_letter_code
_entity_poly.pdbx_strand_id
1 'polypeptide(L)'
;MEPKPMLHTGEFAKLCGVNKRTLHYYDEQGIFSPDHVDANGYRCYAVRQLYPFIMIRLLRQMGLDLAEIRDYMSHRSPARLETLLEEQEAWLDGELRRLQYMKEIVRNQRDVLAVAHRVHCDDVEIEEWPAANLIYSRPVRALLQAGDETGVERVIMEHMRYMMEHELTTGQVFGAMVRTEDCLGPDGETGLFARFFTVTTKSLDHVPEDLCAVRPAGRYLVTYFKGDYMKTGPAYARLRRWLQAHPEWRPGDYSYEESILEDLSTANPQEYITRVAVLLQQSDDKRGDR
;
A
#
# COMPACT_ATOMS: atom_id res chain seq x y z
N MET A 1 15.39 -22.87 -57.41
CA MET A 1 14.94 -22.35 -56.11
C MET A 1 14.83 -20.85 -56.25
N GLU A 2 13.65 -20.27 -56.05
CA GLU A 2 13.50 -18.82 -55.99
C GLU A 2 14.33 -18.25 -54.81
N PRO A 3 14.95 -17.08 -54.96
CA PRO A 3 15.69 -16.46 -53.88
C PRO A 3 14.74 -16.19 -52.70
N LYS A 4 15.05 -16.75 -51.53
CA LYS A 4 14.31 -16.45 -50.29
C LYS A 4 14.37 -14.93 -50.06
N PRO A 5 13.25 -14.27 -49.71
CA PRO A 5 13.27 -12.86 -49.36
C PRO A 5 14.18 -12.66 -48.15
N MET A 6 15.21 -11.84 -48.33
CA MET A 6 16.22 -11.47 -47.35
C MET A 6 16.15 -9.97 -47.09
N LEU A 7 16.39 -9.58 -45.85
CA LEU A 7 16.38 -8.19 -45.39
C LEU A 7 17.79 -7.84 -44.92
N HIS A 8 18.33 -6.72 -45.39
CA HIS A 8 19.58 -6.19 -44.81
C HIS A 8 19.32 -5.68 -43.39
N THR A 9 20.38 -5.56 -42.57
CA THR A 9 20.29 -5.13 -41.16
C THR A 9 19.40 -3.90 -40.95
N GLY A 10 19.47 -2.91 -41.85
CA GLY A 10 18.66 -1.69 -41.72
C GLY A 10 17.16 -1.94 -41.92
N GLU A 11 16.80 -2.77 -42.89
CA GLU A 11 15.41 -3.10 -43.18
C GLU A 11 14.83 -3.97 -42.07
N PHE A 12 15.59 -4.98 -41.61
CA PHE A 12 15.18 -5.84 -40.50
C PHE A 12 15.06 -5.04 -39.20
N ALA A 13 16.02 -4.16 -38.89
CA ALA A 13 15.97 -3.31 -37.71
C ALA A 13 14.75 -2.38 -37.73
N LYS A 14 14.48 -1.74 -38.87
CA LYS A 14 13.32 -0.88 -39.06
C LYS A 14 12.00 -1.64 -38.88
N LEU A 15 11.88 -2.83 -39.48
CA LEU A 15 10.69 -3.66 -39.36
C LEU A 15 10.46 -4.11 -37.91
N CYS A 16 11.54 -4.45 -37.21
CA CYS A 16 11.49 -4.89 -35.81
C CYS A 16 11.49 -3.73 -34.80
N GLY A 17 11.48 -2.47 -35.23
CA GLY A 17 11.46 -1.30 -34.35
C GLY A 17 12.69 -1.17 -33.45
N VAL A 18 13.86 -1.61 -33.90
CA VAL A 18 15.15 -1.50 -33.20
C VAL A 18 16.16 -0.74 -34.04
N ASN A 19 17.28 -0.35 -33.44
CA ASN A 19 18.40 0.19 -34.20
C ASN A 19 19.33 -0.95 -34.68
N LYS A 20 20.17 -0.67 -35.69
CA LYS A 20 21.14 -1.66 -36.20
C LYS A 20 22.09 -2.16 -35.10
N ARG A 21 22.48 -1.28 -34.17
CA ARG A 21 23.42 -1.60 -33.07
C ARG A 21 22.87 -2.70 -32.16
N THR A 22 21.55 -2.76 -31.93
CA THR A 22 20.91 -3.85 -31.18
C THR A 22 21.11 -5.20 -31.87
N LEU A 23 20.95 -5.27 -33.19
CA LEU A 23 21.15 -6.50 -33.96
C LEU A 23 22.62 -6.94 -33.95
N HIS A 24 23.55 -5.99 -34.11
CA HIS A 24 24.99 -6.28 -34.01
C HIS A 24 25.36 -6.80 -32.62
N TYR A 25 24.85 -6.14 -31.57
CA TYR A 25 25.09 -6.58 -30.20
C TYR A 25 24.52 -7.98 -29.93
N TYR A 26 23.30 -8.29 -30.38
CA TYR A 26 22.74 -9.63 -30.19
C TYR A 26 23.49 -10.71 -30.97
N ASP A 27 24.04 -10.38 -32.12
CA ASP A 27 24.92 -11.27 -32.89
C ASP A 27 26.25 -11.51 -32.13
N GLU A 28 26.89 -10.45 -31.64
CA GLU A 28 28.12 -10.52 -30.84
C GLU A 28 27.95 -11.33 -29.54
N GLN A 29 26.77 -11.24 -28.92
CA GLN A 29 26.44 -11.98 -27.70
C GLN A 29 25.93 -13.41 -27.97
N GLY A 30 25.79 -13.81 -29.24
CA GLY A 30 25.28 -15.13 -29.63
C GLY A 30 23.79 -15.35 -29.35
N ILE A 31 23.03 -14.27 -29.15
CA ILE A 31 21.59 -14.30 -28.84
C ILE A 31 20.77 -14.44 -30.12
N PHE A 32 21.16 -13.69 -31.16
CA PHE A 32 20.47 -13.68 -32.44
C PHE A 32 21.41 -13.25 -33.56
N SER A 33 21.76 -14.21 -34.41
CA SER A 33 22.69 -14.01 -35.54
C SER A 33 21.93 -13.88 -36.87
N PRO A 34 22.51 -13.19 -37.87
CA PRO A 34 21.96 -13.16 -39.21
C PRO A 34 21.90 -14.55 -39.84
N ASP A 35 20.97 -14.75 -40.77
CA ASP A 35 20.87 -16.00 -41.55
C ASP A 35 22.12 -16.23 -42.39
N HIS A 36 22.68 -15.13 -42.89
CA HIS A 36 23.86 -15.12 -43.73
C HIS A 36 24.59 -13.76 -43.63
N VAL A 37 25.90 -13.79 -43.81
CA VAL A 37 26.73 -12.60 -44.02
C VAL A 37 27.23 -12.66 -45.46
N ASP A 38 26.90 -11.65 -46.26
CA ASP A 38 27.31 -11.60 -47.66
C ASP A 38 28.83 -11.44 -47.83
N ALA A 39 29.32 -11.61 -49.06
CA ALA A 39 30.74 -11.49 -49.36
C ALA A 39 31.34 -10.10 -49.05
N ASN A 40 30.50 -9.07 -48.96
CA ASN A 40 30.89 -7.69 -48.66
C ASN A 40 30.82 -7.38 -47.15
N GLY A 41 30.47 -8.36 -46.31
CA GLY A 41 30.38 -8.24 -44.85
C GLY A 41 29.02 -7.71 -44.34
N TYR A 42 28.02 -7.52 -45.20
CA TYR A 42 26.68 -7.13 -44.78
C TYR A 42 25.91 -8.32 -44.22
N ARG A 43 25.22 -8.07 -43.10
CA ARG A 43 24.36 -9.06 -42.44
C ARG A 43 22.99 -9.07 -43.10
N CYS A 44 22.53 -10.27 -43.43
CA CYS A 44 21.26 -10.53 -44.09
C CYS A 44 20.40 -11.43 -43.21
N TYR A 45 19.16 -11.02 -42.98
CA TYR A 45 18.20 -11.71 -42.13
C TYR A 45 17.05 -12.24 -42.98
N ALA A 46 16.66 -13.48 -42.75
CA ALA A 46 15.52 -14.05 -43.44
C ALA A 46 14.20 -13.66 -42.76
N VAL A 47 13.11 -13.60 -43.53
CA VAL A 47 11.75 -13.32 -43.01
C VAL A 47 11.37 -14.27 -41.86
N ARG A 48 11.79 -15.55 -41.93
CA ARG A 48 11.54 -16.54 -40.86
C ARG A 48 12.18 -16.19 -39.50
N GLN A 49 13.17 -15.30 -39.48
CA GLN A 49 13.82 -14.85 -38.24
C GLN A 49 13.06 -13.72 -37.54
N LEU A 50 12.02 -13.15 -38.17
CA LEU A 50 11.21 -12.09 -37.56
C LEU A 50 10.50 -12.57 -36.30
N TYR A 51 9.82 -13.72 -36.35
CA TYR A 51 9.08 -14.24 -35.21
C TYR A 51 9.98 -14.56 -34.01
N PRO A 52 11.12 -15.28 -34.17
CA PRO A 52 12.09 -15.45 -33.09
C PRO A 52 12.60 -14.11 -32.51
N PHE A 53 12.86 -13.11 -33.36
CA PHE A 53 13.31 -11.81 -32.87
C PHE A 53 12.24 -11.05 -32.07
N ILE A 54 10.99 -11.09 -32.53
CA ILE A 54 9.84 -10.54 -31.79
C ILE A 54 9.73 -11.23 -30.42
N MET A 55 9.87 -12.55 -30.38
CA MET A 55 9.81 -13.31 -29.14
C MET A 55 10.95 -12.92 -28.17
N ILE A 56 12.19 -12.79 -28.65
CA ILE A 56 13.32 -12.27 -27.84
C ILE A 56 12.98 -10.92 -27.22
N ARG A 57 12.35 -10.02 -27.97
CA ARG A 57 11.95 -8.70 -27.46
C ARG A 57 10.86 -8.81 -26.39
N LEU A 58 9.86 -9.66 -26.60
CA LEU A 58 8.79 -9.89 -25.62
C LEU A 58 9.36 -10.45 -24.32
N LEU A 59 10.23 -11.46 -24.39
CA LEU A 59 10.89 -12.02 -23.21
C LEU A 59 11.72 -10.96 -22.46
N ARG A 60 12.45 -10.09 -23.18
CA ARG A 60 13.14 -8.95 -22.55
C ARG A 60 12.19 -7.98 -21.85
N GLN A 61 10.99 -7.76 -22.41
CA GLN A 61 9.98 -6.90 -21.79
C GLN A 61 9.34 -7.55 -20.56
N MET A 62 9.28 -8.89 -20.52
CA MET A 62 8.82 -9.68 -19.38
C MET A 62 9.89 -9.87 -18.30
N GLY A 63 11.03 -9.17 -18.41
CA GLY A 63 12.03 -9.12 -17.36
C GLY A 63 13.16 -10.13 -17.46
N LEU A 64 13.15 -11.08 -18.41
CA LEU A 64 14.29 -11.98 -18.61
C LEU A 64 15.54 -11.21 -18.96
N ASP A 65 16.65 -11.64 -18.39
CA ASP A 65 17.96 -11.14 -18.76
C ASP A 65 18.42 -11.69 -20.13
N LEU A 66 19.48 -11.10 -20.68
CA LEU A 66 20.01 -11.53 -21.98
C LEU A 66 20.70 -12.90 -21.92
N ALA A 67 21.17 -13.33 -20.76
CA ALA A 67 21.83 -14.62 -20.58
C ALA A 67 20.80 -15.77 -20.58
N GLU A 68 19.65 -15.59 -19.92
CA GLU A 68 18.51 -16.51 -19.92
C GLU A 68 17.95 -16.68 -21.34
N ILE A 69 17.78 -15.57 -22.05
CA ILE A 69 17.31 -15.60 -23.45
C ILE A 69 18.33 -16.31 -24.34
N ARG A 70 19.63 -16.06 -24.14
CA ARG A 70 20.68 -16.76 -24.89
C ARG A 70 20.63 -18.27 -24.67
N ASP A 71 20.51 -18.70 -23.41
CA ASP A 71 20.40 -20.12 -23.06
C ASP A 71 19.19 -20.76 -23.74
N TYR A 72 18.01 -20.13 -23.61
CA TYR A 72 16.80 -20.60 -24.26
C TYR A 72 16.96 -20.70 -25.78
N MET A 73 17.48 -19.64 -26.43
CA MET A 73 17.67 -19.59 -27.89
C MET A 73 18.63 -20.67 -28.40
N SER A 74 19.62 -21.05 -27.59
CA SER A 74 20.61 -22.09 -27.89
C SER A 74 20.07 -23.51 -27.73
N HIS A 75 19.05 -23.70 -26.87
CA HIS A 75 18.53 -25.01 -26.49
C HIS A 75 17.02 -25.16 -26.77
N ARG A 76 16.50 -24.51 -27.83
CA ARG A 76 15.06 -24.49 -28.13
C ARG A 76 14.48 -25.89 -28.34
N SER A 77 13.39 -26.17 -27.65
CA SER A 77 12.54 -27.34 -27.85
C SER A 77 11.10 -27.00 -27.49
N PRO A 78 10.09 -27.75 -27.97
CA PRO A 78 8.70 -27.54 -27.59
C PRO A 78 8.50 -27.56 -26.06
N ALA A 79 9.09 -28.53 -25.37
CA ALA A 79 9.01 -28.66 -23.92
C ALA A 79 9.62 -27.46 -23.17
N ARG A 80 10.77 -26.94 -23.64
CA ARG A 80 11.39 -25.76 -23.01
C ARG A 80 10.63 -24.47 -23.29
N LEU A 81 9.97 -24.37 -24.44
CA LEU A 81 9.09 -23.24 -24.73
C LEU A 81 7.86 -23.26 -23.81
N GLU A 82 7.26 -24.44 -23.59
CA GLU A 82 6.13 -24.61 -22.67
C GLU A 82 6.49 -24.16 -21.26
N THR A 83 7.58 -24.71 -20.67
CA THR A 83 8.05 -24.29 -19.34
C THR A 83 8.35 -22.79 -19.26
N LEU A 84 9.04 -22.24 -20.27
CA LEU A 84 9.35 -20.81 -20.30
C LEU A 84 8.08 -19.97 -20.27
N LEU A 85 7.07 -20.33 -21.07
CA LEU A 85 5.82 -19.57 -21.15
C LEU A 85 5.00 -19.67 -19.85
N GLU A 86 4.97 -20.83 -19.20
CA GLU A 86 4.34 -20.99 -17.88
C GLU A 86 5.01 -20.12 -16.81
N GLU A 87 6.35 -20.08 -16.79
CA GLU A 87 7.12 -19.21 -15.89
C GLU A 87 6.84 -17.73 -16.16
N GLN A 88 6.72 -17.34 -17.44
CA GLN A 88 6.40 -15.95 -17.80
C GLN A 88 4.97 -15.56 -17.45
N GLU A 89 4.00 -16.46 -17.61
CA GLU A 89 2.62 -16.23 -17.19
C GLU A 89 2.55 -16.03 -15.67
N ALA A 90 3.20 -16.90 -14.90
CA ALA A 90 3.28 -16.77 -13.44
C ALA A 90 3.96 -15.46 -12.99
N TRP A 91 5.02 -15.04 -13.68
CA TRP A 91 5.70 -13.76 -13.42
C TRP A 91 4.78 -12.57 -13.72
N LEU A 92 4.10 -12.57 -14.87
CA LEU A 92 3.15 -11.52 -15.26
C LEU A 92 1.99 -11.40 -14.27
N ASP A 93 1.47 -12.53 -13.78
CA ASP A 93 0.45 -12.54 -12.74
C ASP A 93 0.96 -11.93 -11.42
N GLY A 94 2.22 -12.20 -11.07
CA GLY A 94 2.89 -11.55 -9.94
C GLY A 94 2.99 -10.04 -10.11
N GLU A 95 3.40 -9.58 -11.29
CA GLU A 95 3.53 -8.16 -11.61
C GLU A 95 2.15 -7.46 -11.63
N LEU A 96 1.11 -8.13 -12.14
CA LEU A 96 -0.27 -7.64 -12.08
C LEU A 96 -0.75 -7.48 -10.64
N ARG A 97 -0.50 -8.47 -9.76
CA ARG A 97 -0.82 -8.35 -8.33
C ARG A 97 -0.09 -7.18 -7.67
N ARG A 98 1.20 -7.00 -7.97
CA ARG A 98 2.02 -5.89 -7.46
C ARG A 98 1.47 -4.53 -7.90
N LEU A 99 1.14 -4.38 -9.19
CA LEU A 99 0.58 -3.16 -9.74
C LEU A 99 -0.83 -2.87 -9.19
N GLN A 100 -1.66 -3.89 -8.99
CA GLN A 100 -2.96 -3.77 -8.35
C GLN A 100 -2.84 -3.28 -6.91
N TYR A 101 -1.91 -3.84 -6.14
CA TYR A 101 -1.61 -3.42 -4.78
C TYR A 101 -1.12 -1.95 -4.72
N MET A 102 -0.19 -1.55 -5.58
CA MET A 102 0.24 -0.15 -5.67
C MET A 102 -0.93 0.79 -6.02
N LYS A 103 -1.81 0.36 -6.93
CA LYS A 103 -2.99 1.15 -7.32
C LYS A 103 -3.99 1.27 -6.18
N GLU A 104 -4.14 0.24 -5.36
CA GLU A 104 -4.95 0.28 -4.15
C GLU A 104 -4.42 1.33 -3.17
N ILE A 105 -3.10 1.32 -2.87
CA ILE A 105 -2.46 2.33 -2.01
C ILE A 105 -2.77 3.75 -2.52
N VAL A 106 -2.56 4.01 -3.81
CA VAL A 106 -2.82 5.32 -4.41
C VAL A 106 -4.29 5.73 -4.29
N ARG A 107 -5.23 4.78 -4.47
CA ARG A 107 -6.66 5.06 -4.32
C ARG A 107 -7.01 5.41 -2.88
N ASN A 108 -6.57 4.60 -1.92
CA ASN A 108 -6.87 4.80 -0.50
C ASN A 108 -6.30 6.14 -0.01
N GLN A 109 -5.08 6.52 -0.41
CA GLN A 109 -4.51 7.83 -0.09
C GLN A 109 -5.32 8.99 -0.68
N ARG A 110 -5.82 8.85 -1.91
CA ARG A 110 -6.70 9.86 -2.53
C ARG A 110 -8.03 9.99 -1.79
N ASP A 111 -8.59 8.89 -1.30
CA ASP A 111 -9.84 8.89 -0.55
C ASP A 111 -9.65 9.56 0.82
N VAL A 112 -8.54 9.31 1.52
CA VAL A 112 -8.17 10.02 2.76
C VAL A 112 -8.04 11.53 2.51
N LEU A 113 -7.34 11.94 1.45
CA LEU A 113 -7.21 13.36 1.10
C LEU A 113 -8.56 14.00 0.75
N ALA A 114 -9.48 13.27 0.11
CA ALA A 114 -10.81 13.76 -0.19
C ALA A 114 -11.64 14.04 1.08
N VAL A 115 -11.42 13.29 2.17
CA VAL A 115 -12.02 13.58 3.48
C VAL A 115 -11.53 14.92 4.00
N ALA A 116 -10.21 15.18 3.96
CA ALA A 116 -9.63 16.44 4.45
C ALA A 116 -10.24 17.70 3.80
N HIS A 117 -10.66 17.63 2.54
CA HIS A 117 -11.29 18.75 1.83
C HIS A 117 -12.76 19.00 2.19
N ARG A 118 -13.44 18.02 2.81
CA ARG A 118 -14.88 18.09 3.10
C ARG A 118 -15.19 18.38 4.56
N VAL A 119 -14.23 18.15 5.45
CA VAL A 119 -14.46 18.19 6.89
C VAL A 119 -14.43 19.62 7.41
N HIS A 120 -15.39 19.93 8.27
CA HIS A 120 -15.34 21.12 9.11
C HIS A 120 -14.65 20.75 10.42
N CYS A 121 -13.57 21.46 10.72
CA CYS A 121 -12.89 21.28 11.99
C CYS A 121 -13.74 21.85 13.11
N ASP A 122 -13.63 21.24 14.29
CA ASP A 122 -14.28 21.65 15.54
C ASP A 122 -15.79 21.39 15.66
N ASP A 123 -16.45 20.86 14.63
CA ASP A 123 -17.80 20.30 14.75
C ASP A 123 -17.78 18.90 15.39
N VAL A 124 -18.89 18.53 16.02
CA VAL A 124 -19.09 17.19 16.61
C VAL A 124 -20.31 16.56 15.95
N GLU A 125 -20.11 15.40 15.32
CA GLU A 125 -21.13 14.70 14.55
C GLU A 125 -21.15 13.22 14.90
N ILE A 126 -22.28 12.55 14.62
CA ILE A 126 -22.36 11.09 14.68
C ILE A 126 -22.20 10.56 13.27
N GLU A 127 -21.19 9.72 13.06
CA GLU A 127 -20.92 9.06 11.78
C GLU A 127 -21.15 7.55 11.89
N GLU A 128 -21.66 6.93 10.82
CA GLU A 128 -21.71 5.47 10.70
C GLU A 128 -20.41 4.97 10.06
N TRP A 129 -19.66 4.17 10.79
CA TRP A 129 -18.39 3.61 10.33
C TRP A 129 -18.53 2.12 10.02
N PRO A 130 -17.95 1.63 8.92
CA PRO A 130 -17.82 0.21 8.68
C PRO A 130 -16.78 -0.41 9.65
N ALA A 131 -16.84 -1.74 9.78
CA ALA A 131 -15.79 -2.47 10.45
C ALA A 131 -14.47 -2.31 9.69
N ALA A 132 -13.35 -2.28 10.40
CA ALA A 132 -12.03 -2.10 9.80
C ALA A 132 -10.98 -2.95 10.51
N ASN A 133 -10.08 -3.57 9.73
CA ASN A 133 -8.96 -4.32 10.28
C ASN A 133 -7.88 -3.33 10.73
N LEU A 134 -7.43 -3.49 11.97
CA LEU A 134 -6.37 -2.70 12.57
C LEU A 134 -5.19 -3.61 12.90
N ILE A 135 -3.99 -3.18 12.51
CA ILE A 135 -2.73 -3.72 13.01
C ILE A 135 -2.24 -2.79 14.11
N TYR A 136 -1.90 -3.34 15.26
CA TYR A 136 -1.50 -2.61 16.46
C TYR A 136 0.00 -2.66 16.68
N SER A 137 0.52 -1.56 17.21
CA SER A 137 1.79 -1.59 17.92
C SER A 137 1.64 -2.32 19.25
N ARG A 138 2.79 -2.63 19.87
CA ARG A 138 2.83 -2.94 21.30
C ARG A 138 2.27 -1.78 22.15
N PRO A 139 1.81 -2.05 23.38
CA PRO A 139 1.36 -1.00 24.29
C PRO A 139 2.43 0.07 24.51
N VAL A 140 2.05 1.35 24.41
CA VAL A 140 2.95 2.50 24.61
C VAL A 140 2.61 3.33 25.84
N ARG A 141 1.45 3.09 26.45
CA ARG A 141 0.93 3.89 27.58
C ARG A 141 1.91 4.06 28.74
N ALA A 142 2.53 2.97 29.19
CA ALA A 142 3.46 3.01 30.32
C ALA A 142 4.75 3.78 29.98
N LEU A 143 5.20 3.73 28.73
CA LEU A 143 6.37 4.48 28.26
C LEU A 143 6.08 5.98 28.26
N LEU A 144 4.90 6.38 27.77
CA LEU A 144 4.44 7.77 27.80
C LEU A 144 4.32 8.30 29.23
N GLN A 145 3.77 7.51 30.15
CA GLN A 145 3.70 7.87 31.58
C GLN A 145 5.09 8.04 32.22
N ALA A 146 6.07 7.27 31.76
CA ALA A 146 7.45 7.38 32.22
C ALA A 146 8.25 8.50 31.53
N GLY A 147 7.67 9.17 30.51
CA GLY A 147 8.39 10.14 29.67
C GLY A 147 9.48 9.51 28.79
N ASP A 148 9.38 8.20 28.48
CA ASP A 148 10.36 7.48 27.66
C ASP A 148 10.07 7.66 26.15
N GLU A 149 10.41 8.83 25.62
CA GLU A 149 10.23 9.17 24.21
C GLU A 149 10.96 8.18 23.28
N THR A 150 12.18 7.76 23.64
CA THR A 150 12.97 6.81 22.82
C THR A 150 12.33 5.42 22.79
N GLY A 151 11.72 4.99 23.90
CA GLY A 151 10.92 3.76 23.94
C GLY A 151 9.72 3.84 23.00
N VAL A 152 9.01 4.97 22.99
CA VAL A 152 7.86 5.19 22.10
C VAL A 152 8.27 5.18 20.64
N GLU A 153 9.34 5.89 20.26
CA GLU A 153 9.89 5.87 18.89
C GLU A 153 10.24 4.45 18.42
N ARG A 154 10.85 3.66 19.30
CA ARG A 154 11.19 2.26 18.99
C ARG A 154 9.96 1.42 18.71
N VAL A 155 8.88 1.59 19.47
CA VAL A 155 7.62 0.88 19.22
C VAL A 155 7.01 1.27 17.88
N ILE A 156 7.08 2.55 17.50
CA ILE A 156 6.65 3.01 16.16
C ILE A 156 7.51 2.36 15.07
N MET A 157 8.84 2.34 15.23
CA MET A 157 9.75 1.71 14.26
C MET A 157 9.51 0.21 14.12
N GLU A 158 9.29 -0.51 15.22
CA GLU A 158 8.95 -1.94 15.22
C GLU A 158 7.63 -2.18 14.47
N HIS A 159 6.61 -1.37 14.75
CA HIS A 159 5.31 -1.43 14.05
C HIS A 159 5.47 -1.20 12.54
N MET A 160 6.14 -0.12 12.13
CA MET A 160 6.34 0.20 10.71
C MET A 160 7.16 -0.88 9.99
N ARG A 161 8.18 -1.44 10.64
CA ARG A 161 8.96 -2.56 10.09
C ARG A 161 8.08 -3.78 9.86
N TYR A 162 7.28 -4.15 10.86
CA TYR A 162 6.36 -5.29 10.75
C TYR A 162 5.38 -5.09 9.59
N MET A 163 4.78 -3.91 9.48
CA MET A 163 3.88 -3.57 8.37
C MET A 163 4.54 -3.72 6.99
N MET A 164 5.82 -3.33 6.86
CA MET A 164 6.58 -3.45 5.60
C MET A 164 6.98 -4.89 5.28
N GLU A 165 7.52 -5.63 6.25
CA GLU A 165 7.97 -7.02 6.07
C GLU A 165 6.83 -7.96 5.69
N HIS A 166 5.61 -7.66 6.15
CA HIS A 166 4.42 -8.46 5.90
C HIS A 166 3.48 -7.89 4.82
N GLU A 167 3.90 -6.82 4.11
CA GLU A 167 3.11 -6.16 3.06
C GLU A 167 1.68 -5.79 3.48
N LEU A 168 1.52 -5.34 4.73
CA LEU A 168 0.21 -5.01 5.33
C LEU A 168 -0.24 -3.58 5.04
N THR A 169 0.63 -2.74 4.47
CA THR A 169 0.34 -1.32 4.19
C THR A 169 -0.58 -1.17 2.98
N THR A 170 -1.76 -0.60 3.16
CA THR A 170 -2.74 -0.42 2.06
C THR A 170 -3.02 1.04 1.76
N GLY A 171 -2.18 1.97 2.24
CA GLY A 171 -2.33 3.41 1.98
C GLY A 171 -3.47 4.07 2.77
N GLN A 172 -3.98 3.40 3.80
CA GLN A 172 -4.93 3.96 4.76
C GLN A 172 -4.20 4.66 5.91
N VAL A 173 -4.95 5.13 6.89
CA VAL A 173 -4.47 5.98 7.98
C VAL A 173 -3.62 5.23 9.00
N PHE A 174 -2.61 5.94 9.51
CA PHE A 174 -1.94 5.64 10.77
C PHE A 174 -2.62 6.44 11.89
N GLY A 175 -2.60 5.91 13.10
CA GLY A 175 -3.29 6.53 14.21
C GLY A 175 -2.87 6.02 15.58
N ALA A 176 -3.50 6.57 16.60
CA ALA A 176 -3.32 6.19 18.00
C ALA A 176 -4.67 5.86 18.65
N MET A 177 -4.68 4.81 19.46
CA MET A 177 -5.80 4.48 20.33
C MET A 177 -5.57 5.12 21.69
N VAL A 178 -6.62 5.71 22.27
CA VAL A 178 -6.60 6.27 23.63
C VAL A 178 -7.69 5.60 24.44
N ARG A 179 -7.41 5.29 25.70
CA ARG A 179 -8.46 4.74 26.57
C ARG A 179 -9.43 5.87 26.89
N THR A 180 -10.72 5.59 26.78
CA THR A 180 -11.77 6.57 27.02
C THR A 180 -11.70 7.15 28.44
N GLU A 181 -11.30 6.37 29.44
CA GLU A 181 -11.08 6.88 30.80
C GLU A 181 -9.96 7.92 30.88
N ASP A 182 -8.91 7.78 30.05
CA ASP A 182 -7.76 8.69 30.04
C ASP A 182 -8.13 10.01 29.37
N CYS A 183 -8.95 10.00 28.31
CA CYS A 183 -9.22 11.21 27.52
C CYS A 183 -10.60 11.84 27.77
N LEU A 184 -11.62 11.08 28.18
CA LEU A 184 -12.97 11.58 28.45
C LEU A 184 -13.27 11.72 29.95
N GLY A 185 -12.35 11.32 30.83
CA GLY A 185 -12.44 11.55 32.27
C GLY A 185 -12.40 13.03 32.67
N PRO A 186 -12.78 13.36 33.93
CA PRO A 186 -12.78 14.74 34.45
C PRO A 186 -11.39 15.40 34.44
N ASP A 187 -10.33 14.61 34.65
CA ASP A 187 -8.93 15.04 34.61
C ASP A 187 -8.22 14.62 33.30
N GLY A 188 -8.99 14.42 32.22
CA GLY A 188 -8.50 13.71 31.03
C GLY A 188 -7.16 14.22 30.50
N GLU A 189 -6.15 13.36 30.54
CA GLU A 189 -4.78 13.64 30.10
C GLU A 189 -4.67 13.46 28.58
N THR A 190 -4.10 14.45 27.91
CA THR A 190 -3.87 14.41 26.46
C THR A 190 -2.53 13.78 26.15
N GLY A 191 -2.45 13.02 25.05
CA GLY A 191 -1.18 12.42 24.60
C GLY A 191 -0.82 11.11 25.29
N LEU A 192 -1.74 10.49 26.04
CA LEU A 192 -1.51 9.21 26.71
C LEU A 192 -2.07 8.04 25.89
N PHE A 193 -1.38 7.71 24.81
CA PHE A 193 -1.81 6.67 23.88
C PHE A 193 -1.69 5.27 24.47
N ALA A 194 -2.71 4.43 24.25
CA ALA A 194 -2.68 3.02 24.59
C ALA A 194 -1.74 2.25 23.65
N ARG A 195 -1.97 2.42 22.34
CA ARG A 195 -1.26 1.77 21.23
C ARG A 195 -1.33 2.65 19.99
N PHE A 196 -0.38 2.52 19.09
CA PHE A 196 -0.53 2.98 17.71
C PHE A 196 -1.23 1.91 16.87
N PHE A 197 -1.80 2.32 15.75
CA PHE A 197 -2.40 1.40 14.79
C PHE A 197 -2.23 1.85 13.34
N THR A 198 -2.31 0.90 12.42
CA THR A 198 -2.51 1.14 11.00
C THR A 198 -3.76 0.42 10.54
N VAL A 199 -4.63 1.12 9.81
CA VAL A 199 -5.79 0.50 9.15
C VAL A 199 -5.31 -0.27 7.93
N THR A 200 -5.86 -1.46 7.69
CA THR A 200 -5.57 -2.22 6.49
C THR A 200 -6.79 -2.90 5.88
N THR A 201 -6.78 -3.08 4.55
CA THR A 201 -7.74 -3.92 3.83
C THR A 201 -7.30 -5.39 3.78
N LYS A 202 -6.08 -5.71 4.23
CA LYS A 202 -5.55 -7.08 4.27
C LYS A 202 -6.27 -7.93 5.32
N SER A 203 -6.30 -9.25 5.08
CA SER A 203 -6.79 -10.21 6.07
C SER A 203 -5.88 -10.23 7.30
N LEU A 204 -6.48 -10.51 8.46
CA LEU A 204 -5.80 -10.65 9.75
C LEU A 204 -5.38 -12.10 10.05
N ASP A 205 -5.73 -13.07 9.20
CA ASP A 205 -5.57 -14.52 9.50
C ASP A 205 -4.13 -14.94 9.86
N HIS A 206 -3.13 -14.21 9.39
CA HIS A 206 -1.71 -14.50 9.63
C HIS A 206 -1.03 -13.49 10.56
N VAL A 207 -1.80 -12.58 11.16
CA VAL A 207 -1.29 -11.58 12.10
C VAL A 207 -1.46 -12.11 13.52
N PRO A 208 -0.45 -11.98 14.40
CA PRO A 208 -0.57 -12.34 15.81
C PRO A 208 -1.75 -11.63 16.48
N GLU A 209 -2.54 -12.36 17.27
CA GLU A 209 -3.75 -11.85 17.93
C GLU A 209 -3.49 -10.62 18.82
N ASP A 210 -2.31 -10.49 19.42
CA ASP A 210 -1.93 -9.36 20.28
C ASP A 210 -1.55 -8.09 19.50
N LEU A 211 -1.40 -8.21 18.18
CA LEU A 211 -1.03 -7.16 17.24
C LEU A 211 -2.15 -6.84 16.25
N CYS A 212 -3.35 -7.38 16.40
CA CYS A 212 -4.46 -6.99 15.53
C CYS A 212 -5.81 -7.03 16.23
N ALA A 213 -6.75 -6.27 15.70
CA ALA A 213 -8.16 -6.47 15.97
C ALA A 213 -9.01 -5.90 14.84
N VAL A 214 -10.29 -6.24 14.86
CA VAL A 214 -11.30 -5.59 14.04
C VAL A 214 -11.92 -4.46 14.86
N ARG A 215 -11.76 -3.22 14.40
CA ARG A 215 -12.58 -2.11 14.91
C ARG A 215 -14.03 -2.37 14.47
N PRO A 216 -15.00 -2.39 15.40
CA PRO A 216 -16.38 -2.74 15.08
C PRO A 216 -17.01 -1.69 14.16
N ALA A 217 -17.99 -2.14 13.36
CA ALA A 217 -18.90 -1.24 12.68
C ALA A 217 -19.85 -0.59 13.70
N GLY A 218 -20.30 0.62 13.43
CA GLY A 218 -21.35 1.27 14.22
C GLY A 218 -21.30 2.79 14.20
N ARG A 219 -22.03 3.39 15.13
CA ARG A 219 -22.10 4.84 15.32
C ARG A 219 -20.92 5.33 16.12
N TYR A 220 -20.15 6.24 15.55
CA TYR A 220 -19.03 6.90 16.20
C TYR A 220 -19.37 8.37 16.41
N LEU A 221 -19.05 8.89 17.58
CA LEU A 221 -19.01 10.33 17.81
C LEU A 221 -17.67 10.85 17.33
N VAL A 222 -17.69 11.74 16.34
CA VAL A 222 -16.52 12.18 15.59
C VAL A 222 -16.35 13.69 15.69
N THR A 223 -15.12 14.14 15.81
CA THR A 223 -14.73 15.54 15.59
C THR A 223 -13.39 15.57 14.85
N TYR A 224 -13.17 16.64 14.09
CA TYR A 224 -11.91 16.89 13.41
C TYR A 224 -11.16 18.01 14.13
N PHE A 225 -9.87 17.81 14.34
CA PHE A 225 -8.97 18.76 14.96
C PHE A 225 -7.91 19.19 13.97
N LYS A 226 -7.75 20.50 13.79
CA LYS A 226 -6.68 21.07 12.98
C LYS A 226 -5.55 21.56 13.87
N GLY A 227 -4.35 21.04 13.62
CA GLY A 227 -3.14 21.38 14.37
C GLY A 227 -2.33 20.15 14.75
N ASP A 228 -1.32 20.39 15.57
CA ASP A 228 -0.38 19.36 16.06
C ASP A 228 -1.12 18.19 16.73
N TYR A 229 -0.91 16.98 16.21
CA TYR A 229 -1.60 15.76 16.68
C TYR A 229 -1.28 15.42 18.15
N MET A 230 -0.21 15.95 18.73
CA MET A 230 0.08 15.81 20.16
C MET A 230 -0.81 16.70 21.05
N LYS A 231 -1.61 17.60 20.45
CA LYS A 231 -2.43 18.61 21.13
C LYS A 231 -3.92 18.43 20.89
N THR A 232 -4.40 17.19 20.75
CA THR A 232 -5.81 16.85 20.50
C THR A 232 -6.76 17.08 21.69
N GLY A 233 -6.30 17.66 22.79
CA GLY A 233 -7.13 18.02 23.96
C GLY A 233 -8.41 18.81 23.69
N PRO A 234 -8.38 19.86 22.84
CA PRO A 234 -9.58 20.59 22.46
C PRO A 234 -10.64 19.69 21.78
N ALA A 235 -10.22 18.67 21.04
CA ALA A 235 -11.11 17.69 20.41
C ALA A 235 -11.86 16.88 21.48
N TYR A 236 -11.13 16.31 22.43
CA TYR A 236 -11.74 15.57 23.55
C TYR A 236 -12.63 16.46 24.42
N ALA A 237 -12.27 17.73 24.64
CA ALA A 237 -13.11 18.67 25.36
C ALA A 237 -14.46 18.94 24.66
N ARG A 238 -14.51 18.88 23.32
CA ARG A 238 -15.78 18.92 22.56
C ARG A 238 -16.57 17.63 22.72
N LEU A 239 -15.94 16.48 22.54
CA LEU A 239 -16.60 15.17 22.69
C LEU A 239 -17.18 14.98 24.09
N ARG A 240 -16.44 15.35 25.16
CA ARG A 240 -16.91 15.33 26.54
C ARG A 240 -18.16 16.19 26.73
N ARG A 241 -18.15 17.44 26.24
CA ARG A 241 -19.30 18.35 26.35
C ARG A 241 -20.53 17.78 25.64
N TRP A 242 -20.34 17.18 24.48
CA TRP A 242 -21.43 16.55 23.74
C TRP A 242 -22.02 15.36 24.50
N LEU A 243 -21.17 14.45 25.01
CA LEU A 243 -21.61 13.28 25.79
C LEU A 243 -22.33 13.68 27.09
N GLN A 244 -21.87 14.73 27.77
CA GLN A 244 -22.54 15.27 28.96
C GLN A 244 -23.95 15.80 28.66
N ALA A 245 -24.17 16.34 27.45
CA ALA A 245 -25.48 16.81 27.00
C ALA A 245 -26.40 15.68 26.50
N HIS A 246 -25.87 14.49 26.24
CA HIS A 246 -26.60 13.35 25.67
C HIS A 246 -26.41 12.07 26.51
N PRO A 247 -27.01 11.99 27.72
CA PRO A 247 -26.79 10.91 28.68
C PRO A 247 -27.33 9.53 28.22
N GLU A 248 -28.13 9.48 27.16
CA GLU A 248 -28.56 8.24 26.53
C GLU A 248 -27.41 7.49 25.85
N TRP A 249 -26.28 8.16 25.62
CA TRP A 249 -25.10 7.60 24.98
C TRP A 249 -23.96 7.35 25.96
N ARG A 250 -23.27 6.23 25.76
CA ARG A 250 -22.02 5.90 26.45
C ARG A 250 -20.90 5.72 25.42
N PRO A 251 -19.70 6.26 25.69
CA PRO A 251 -18.54 5.95 24.87
C PRO A 251 -18.09 4.51 25.10
N GLY A 252 -17.57 3.85 24.06
CA GLY A 252 -16.84 2.59 24.19
C GLY A 252 -15.50 2.76 24.90
N ASP A 253 -14.75 1.67 25.06
CA ASP A 253 -13.54 1.64 25.89
C ASP A 253 -12.36 2.46 25.33
N TYR A 254 -12.35 2.71 24.02
CA TYR A 254 -11.27 3.42 23.33
C TYR A 254 -11.81 4.47 22.36
N SER A 255 -11.08 5.58 22.26
CA SER A 255 -11.12 6.48 21.12
C SER A 255 -10.02 6.15 20.12
N TYR A 256 -10.23 6.59 18.88
CA TYR A 256 -9.32 6.45 17.76
C TYR A 256 -8.95 7.84 17.24
N GLU A 257 -7.67 8.14 17.26
CA GLU A 257 -7.08 9.31 16.61
C GLU A 257 -6.48 8.85 15.29
N GLU A 258 -7.06 9.28 14.18
CA GLU A 258 -6.60 8.97 12.83
C GLU A 258 -6.04 10.21 12.15
N SER A 259 -4.82 10.10 11.63
CA SER A 259 -4.18 11.19 10.91
C SER A 259 -4.69 11.24 9.47
N ILE A 260 -5.47 12.28 9.16
CA ILE A 260 -6.08 12.48 7.83
C ILE A 260 -5.15 13.32 6.94
N LEU A 261 -4.63 14.43 7.49
CA LEU A 261 -3.54 15.19 6.90
C LEU A 261 -2.35 15.20 7.84
N GLU A 262 -1.19 14.84 7.31
CA GLU A 262 0.04 14.62 8.06
C GLU A 262 1.27 14.99 7.19
N ASP A 263 2.46 14.54 7.59
CA ASP A 263 3.77 14.88 6.98
C ASP A 263 3.84 14.72 5.47
N LEU A 264 3.16 13.71 4.89
CA LEU A 264 3.15 13.51 3.43
C LEU A 264 2.41 14.64 2.69
N SER A 265 1.48 15.31 3.38
CA SER A 265 0.59 16.34 2.81
C SER A 265 1.06 17.76 3.08
N THR A 266 1.72 18.00 4.21
CA THR A 266 2.26 19.32 4.60
C THR A 266 3.42 19.13 5.57
N ALA A 267 4.42 20.00 5.49
CA ALA A 267 5.54 20.02 6.44
C ALA A 267 5.24 20.89 7.68
N ASN A 268 4.06 21.51 7.74
CA ASN A 268 3.65 22.40 8.84
C ASN A 268 2.68 21.66 9.77
N PRO A 269 3.08 21.32 11.01
CA PRO A 269 2.19 20.63 11.96
C PRO A 269 0.90 21.39 12.29
N GLN A 270 0.84 22.70 12.07
CA GLN A 270 -0.39 23.49 12.26
C GLN A 270 -1.45 23.25 11.18
N GLU A 271 -1.09 22.56 10.10
CA GLU A 271 -1.99 22.21 9.00
C GLU A 271 -2.45 20.76 9.04
N TYR A 272 -1.95 19.96 9.98
CA TYR A 272 -2.42 18.59 10.18
C TYR A 272 -3.90 18.57 10.55
N ILE A 273 -4.57 17.48 10.15
CA ILE A 273 -5.95 17.22 10.51
C ILE A 273 -6.01 15.83 11.12
N THR A 274 -6.37 15.78 12.40
CA THR A 274 -6.60 14.54 13.15
C THR A 274 -8.09 14.34 13.34
N ARG A 275 -8.58 13.17 12.93
CA ARG A 275 -9.95 12.73 13.22
C ARG A 275 -9.94 12.01 14.57
N VAL A 276 -10.73 12.50 15.51
CA VAL A 276 -10.92 11.87 16.82
C VAL A 276 -12.31 11.28 16.88
N ALA A 277 -12.40 9.97 17.10
CA ALA A 277 -13.65 9.25 17.09
C ALA A 277 -13.77 8.29 18.28
N VAL A 278 -14.97 8.15 18.83
CA VAL A 278 -15.28 7.16 19.88
C VAL A 278 -16.57 6.42 19.54
N LEU A 279 -16.57 5.09 19.69
CA LEU A 279 -17.76 4.29 19.45
C LEU A 279 -18.86 4.68 20.45
N LEU A 280 -20.09 4.84 19.97
CA LEU A 280 -21.26 5.11 20.80
C LEU A 280 -22.06 3.83 21.06
N GLN A 281 -22.38 3.61 22.32
CA GLN A 281 -23.28 2.57 22.80
C GLN A 281 -24.50 3.23 23.42
N GLN A 282 -25.70 2.77 23.07
CA GLN A 282 -26.90 3.23 23.78
C GLN A 282 -26.88 2.67 25.19
N SER A 283 -27.13 3.51 26.18
CA SER A 283 -27.43 3.04 27.53
C SER A 283 -28.70 2.20 27.43
N ASP A 284 -28.59 0.89 27.66
CA ASP A 284 -29.75 0.00 27.67
C ASP A 284 -30.87 0.62 28.52
N ASP A 285 -32.02 0.87 27.90
CA ASP A 285 -33.24 1.19 28.62
C ASP A 285 -33.52 0.00 29.54
N LYS A 286 -33.84 0.28 30.79
CA LYS A 286 -34.19 -0.74 31.78
C LYS A 286 -35.22 -1.68 31.16
N ARG A 287 -34.82 -2.87 30.72
CA ARG A 287 -35.75 -4.00 30.63
C ARG A 287 -36.18 -4.28 32.06
N GLY A 288 -37.29 -3.67 32.44
CA GLY A 288 -38.04 -4.08 33.60
C GLY A 288 -38.47 -5.51 33.38
N ASP A 289 -37.78 -6.44 34.04
CA ASP A 289 -38.41 -7.71 34.39
C ASP A 289 -39.36 -7.42 35.56
N ARG A 290 -40.64 -7.58 35.25
CA ARG A 290 -41.73 -7.77 36.19
C ARG A 290 -41.65 -9.17 36.80
#